data_AF-A0A930UWE3-F1
#
_entry.id   AF-A0A930UWE3-F1
#
_cell.length_a   1.000
_cell.length_b   1.000
_cell.length_c   1.000
_cell.angle_alpha   90.00
_cell.angle_beta   90.00
_cell.angle_gamma   90.00
#
_symmetry.space_group_name_H-M   'P 1'
#
loop_
_entity.id
_entity.type
_entity.pdbx_description
1 polymer ?
#
loop_
_entity_poly.entity_id
_entity_poly.type
_entity_poly.pdbx_seq_one_letter_code
_entity_poly.pdbx_strand_id
1 'polypeptide(L)'
;MKNIANKLFNGIQILLGLMLAIMIALVFLNVILRFFFNSGLVWSEELSRYVFVYVVYLGAIVAMKENSHLGVDTFIKNIPEKLKWIFYVLGRLIIVAVMGILF
;
A
#
# COMPACT_ATOMS: atom_id res chain seq x y z
N MET A 1 -8.05 -4.02 29.75
CA MET A 1 -7.52 -3.02 28.77
C MET A 1 -7.20 -3.61 27.39
N LYS A 2 -6.58 -4.81 27.27
CA LYS A 2 -6.28 -5.45 25.98
C LYS A 2 -7.49 -5.67 25.04
N ASN A 3 -8.69 -5.93 25.59
CA ASN A 3 -9.90 -6.16 24.78
C ASN A 3 -10.46 -4.90 24.10
N ILE A 4 -10.28 -3.71 24.70
CA ILE A 4 -10.74 -2.44 24.12
C ILE A 4 -9.85 -2.05 22.94
N ALA A 5 -8.53 -2.18 23.13
CA ALA A 5 -7.56 -1.98 22.06
C ALA A 5 -7.83 -2.92 20.88
N ASN A 6 -8.10 -4.22 21.11
CA ASN A 6 -8.39 -5.15 20.02
C ASN A 6 -9.67 -4.81 19.25
N LYS A 7 -10.74 -4.39 19.95
CA LYS A 7 -11.97 -3.94 19.28
C LYS A 7 -11.75 -2.69 18.43
N LEU A 8 -10.99 -1.72 18.92
CA LEU A 8 -10.65 -0.50 18.16
C LEU A 8 -9.89 -0.84 16.87
N PHE A 9 -8.89 -1.72 16.97
CA PHE A 9 -8.11 -2.14 15.81
C PHE A 9 -8.93 -2.89 14.76
N ASN A 10 -9.85 -3.78 15.17
CA ASN A 10 -10.76 -4.42 14.22
C ASN A 10 -11.66 -3.39 13.53
N GLY A 11 -12.12 -2.37 14.24
CA GLY A 11 -12.86 -1.25 13.63
C GLY A 11 -12.03 -0.49 12.59
N ILE A 12 -10.76 -0.21 12.91
CA ILE A 12 -9.82 0.44 11.98
C ILE A 12 -9.57 -0.43 10.74
N GLN A 13 -9.45 -1.75 10.89
CA GLN A 13 -9.29 -2.68 9.77
C GLN A 13 -10.50 -2.68 8.82
N ILE A 14 -11.72 -2.69 9.37
CA ILE A 14 -12.95 -2.61 8.58
C ILE A 14 -13.02 -1.26 7.85
N LEU A 15 -12.70 -0.16 8.55
CA LEU A 15 -12.64 1.17 7.96
C LEU A 15 -11.63 1.26 6.81
N LEU A 16 -10.44 0.69 6.99
CA LEU A 16 -9.41 0.59 5.95
C LEU A 16 -9.91 -0.15 4.72
N GLY A 17 -10.54 -1.31 4.91
CA GLY A 17 -11.10 -2.10 3.81
C GLY A 17 -12.18 -1.31 3.04
N LEU A 18 -13.05 -0.60 3.75
CA LEU A 18 -14.07 0.27 3.14
C LEU A 18 -13.44 1.43 2.36
N MET A 19 -12.47 2.13 2.94
CA MET A 19 -11.77 3.24 2.28
C MET A 19 -11.07 2.77 0.99
N LEU A 20 -10.40 1.60 1.04
CA LEU A 20 -9.81 0.99 -0.14
C LEU A 20 -10.85 0.66 -1.21
N ALA A 21 -11.95 0.01 -0.83
CA ALA A 21 -13.01 -0.34 -1.76
C ALA A 21 -13.63 0.89 -2.44
N ILE A 22 -13.89 1.95 -1.67
CA ILE A 22 -14.42 3.22 -2.19
C ILE A 22 -13.42 3.85 -3.17
N MET A 23 -12.14 3.91 -2.80
CA MET A 23 -11.10 4.46 -3.67
C MET A 23 -11.02 3.70 -5.00
N ILE A 24 -11.02 2.37 -4.96
CA ILE A 24 -11.01 1.51 -6.15
C ILE A 24 -12.24 1.77 -7.02
N ALA A 25 -13.44 1.80 -6.41
CA ALA A 25 -14.69 2.05 -7.13
C ALA A 25 -14.69 3.44 -7.80
N LEU A 26 -14.21 4.47 -7.11
CA LEU A 26 -14.10 5.83 -7.65
C LEU A 26 -13.16 5.89 -8.86
N VAL A 27 -11.96 5.33 -8.75
CA VAL A 27 -10.99 5.30 -9.85
C VAL A 27 -11.54 4.49 -11.03
N PHE A 28 -12.16 3.34 -10.77
CA PHE A 28 -12.75 2.49 -11.80
C PHE A 28 -13.91 3.20 -12.52
N LEU A 29 -14.79 3.86 -11.77
CA LEU A 29 -15.89 4.64 -12.34
C LEU A 29 -15.37 5.83 -13.14
N ASN A 30 -14.33 6.52 -12.66
CA ASN A 30 -13.68 7.61 -13.38
C ASN A 30 -13.15 7.16 -14.74
N VAL A 31 -12.50 5.98 -14.78
CA VAL A 31 -12.02 5.34 -16.01
C VAL A 31 -13.20 5.09 -16.96
N ILE A 32 -14.27 4.43 -16.52
CA ILE A 32 -15.45 4.17 -17.37
C ILE A 32 -16.04 5.48 -17.92
N LEU A 33 -16.23 6.48 -17.07
CA LEU A 33 -16.79 7.77 -17.46
C LEU A 33 -15.91 8.47 -18.52
N ARG A 34 -14.59 8.41 -18.35
CA ARG A 34 -13.65 9.02 -19.28
C ARG A 34 -13.61 8.30 -20.63
N PHE A 35 -13.68 6.97 -20.63
CA PHE A 35 -13.61 6.17 -21.88
C PHE A 35 -14.94 6.10 -22.64
N PHE A 36 -16.08 6.02 -21.95
CA PHE A 36 -17.39 5.82 -22.59
C PHE A 36 -18.20 7.12 -22.74
N PHE A 37 -18.07 8.06 -21.81
CA PHE A 37 -18.86 9.30 -21.80
C PHE A 37 -18.03 10.54 -22.16
N ASN A 38 -16.71 10.37 -22.40
CA ASN A 38 -15.76 11.45 -22.68
C ASN A 38 -15.79 12.60 -21.64
N SER A 39 -16.34 12.33 -20.45
CA SER A 39 -16.49 13.25 -19.33
C SER A 39 -15.87 12.62 -18.11
N GLY A 40 -14.89 13.27 -17.47
CA GLY A 40 -14.22 12.76 -16.27
C GLY A 40 -14.70 13.45 -14.99
N LEU A 41 -14.76 12.71 -13.88
CA LEU A 41 -14.97 13.31 -12.55
C LEU A 41 -13.64 13.89 -12.05
N VAL A 42 -13.38 15.18 -12.32
CA VAL A 42 -12.12 15.84 -11.95
C VAL A 42 -11.84 15.73 -10.44
N TRP A 43 -12.87 15.88 -9.61
CA TRP A 43 -12.77 15.75 -8.15
C TRP A 43 -12.47 14.33 -7.68
N SER A 44 -12.79 13.31 -8.48
CA SER A 44 -12.55 11.92 -8.09
C SER A 44 -11.06 11.63 -7.95
N GLU A 45 -10.21 12.25 -8.76
CA GLU A 45 -8.76 12.04 -8.68
C GLU A 45 -8.19 12.62 -7.38
N GLU A 46 -8.60 13.84 -7.02
CA GLU A 46 -8.20 14.48 -5.77
C GLU A 46 -8.71 13.71 -4.55
N LEU A 47 -9.98 13.30 -4.56
CA LEU A 47 -10.56 12.52 -3.46
C LEU A 47 -9.87 11.17 -3.30
N SER A 48 -9.62 10.44 -4.39
CA SER A 48 -8.88 9.18 -4.35
C SER A 48 -7.48 9.37 -3.79
N ARG A 49 -6.79 10.47 -4.11
CA ARG A 49 -5.47 10.81 -3.56
C ARG A 49 -5.52 11.06 -2.07
N TYR A 50 -6.50 11.81 -1.58
CA TYR A 50 -6.66 12.03 -0.14
C TYR A 50 -6.97 10.72 0.61
N VAL A 51 -7.91 9.91 0.09
CA VAL A 51 -8.25 8.61 0.69
C VAL A 51 -7.04 7.67 0.69
N PHE A 52 -6.24 7.66 -0.38
CA PHE A 52 -5.01 6.88 -0.46
C PHE A 52 -4.04 7.23 0.67
N VAL A 53 -3.82 8.52 0.93
CA VAL A 53 -2.95 8.98 2.02
C VAL A 53 -3.44 8.46 3.38
N TYR A 54 -4.75 8.55 3.66
CA TYR A 54 -5.32 8.01 4.89
C TYR A 54 -5.18 6.48 5.00
N VAL A 55 -5.40 5.76 3.90
CA VAL A 55 -5.23 4.30 3.85
C VAL A 55 -3.78 3.91 4.14
N VAL A 56 -2.80 4.59 3.56
CA VAL A 56 -1.38 4.29 3.80
C VAL A 56 -1.00 4.50 5.26
N TYR A 57 -1.39 5.62 5.86
CA TYR A 57 -1.07 5.91 7.26
C TYR A 57 -1.75 4.92 8.22
N LEU A 58 -3.07 4.71 8.07
CA LEU A 58 -3.80 3.77 8.93
C LEU A 58 -3.34 2.33 8.71
N GLY A 59 -3.07 1.94 7.46
CA GLY A 59 -2.58 0.63 7.08
C GLY A 59 -1.21 0.32 7.70
N ALA A 60 -0.30 1.30 7.72
CA ALA A 60 1.00 1.16 8.37
C ALA A 60 0.87 0.89 9.88
N ILE A 61 -0.02 1.61 10.58
CA ILE A 61 -0.27 1.40 12.01
C ILE A 61 -0.79 -0.02 12.28
N VAL A 62 -1.73 -0.51 11.47
CA VAL A 62 -2.26 -1.88 11.58
C VAL A 62 -1.18 -2.92 11.29
N ALA A 63 -0.40 -2.74 10.22
CA ALA A 63 0.70 -3.64 9.87
C ALA A 63 1.78 -3.72 10.95
N MET A 64 2.11 -2.59 11.58
CA MET A 64 3.05 -2.56 12.72
C MET A 64 2.49 -3.32 13.93
N LYS A 65 1.20 -3.18 14.25
CA LYS A 65 0.59 -3.90 15.38
C LYS A 65 0.65 -5.41 15.20
N GLU A 66 0.38 -5.90 13.99
CA GLU A 66 0.38 -7.34 13.71
C GLU A 66 1.79 -7.94 13.68
N ASN A 67 2.84 -7.18 14.05
CA ASN A 67 4.25 -7.57 13.91
C ASN A 67 4.55 -8.11 12.52
N SER A 68 3.85 -7.55 11.55
CA SER A 68 4.05 -7.81 10.14
C SER A 68 5.19 -6.93 9.65
N HIS A 69 6.43 -7.32 9.96
CA HIS A 69 7.47 -7.23 8.93
C HIS A 69 7.23 -8.33 7.87
N LEU A 70 5.96 -8.56 7.48
CA LEU A 70 5.53 -9.62 6.58
C LEU A 70 6.14 -9.35 5.21
N GLY A 71 6.87 -10.35 4.74
CA GLY A 71 7.32 -10.42 3.35
C GLY A 71 8.83 -10.55 3.27
N VAL A 72 9.56 -9.48 3.56
CA VAL A 72 10.99 -9.44 3.24
C VAL A 72 11.82 -10.25 4.24
N ASP A 73 11.57 -10.09 5.55
CA ASP A 73 12.40 -10.77 6.56
C ASP A 73 12.21 -12.29 6.56
N THR A 74 10.98 -12.77 6.31
CA THR A 74 10.70 -14.22 6.25
C THR A 74 11.29 -14.88 5.00
N PHE A 75 11.17 -14.22 3.84
CA PHE A 75 11.70 -14.75 2.58
C PHE A 75 13.23 -14.74 2.58
N ILE A 76 13.85 -13.68 3.11
CA ILE A 76 15.30 -13.60 3.28
C ILE A 76 15.79 -14.60 4.34
N LYS A 77 15.09 -14.80 5.46
CA LYS A 77 15.53 -15.75 6.51
C LYS A 77 15.74 -17.18 6.01
N ASN A 78 14.89 -17.64 5.09
CA ASN A 78 14.94 -19.01 4.55
C ASN A 78 15.94 -19.20 3.40
N ILE A 79 16.59 -18.14 2.93
CA ILE A 79 17.54 -18.20 1.82
C ILE A 79 18.98 -18.47 2.35
N PRO A 80 19.75 -19.37 1.71
CA PRO A 80 21.15 -19.61 2.05
C PRO A 80 21.99 -18.33 1.89
N GLU A 81 22.95 -18.10 2.79
CA GLU A 81 23.69 -16.82 2.89
C GLU A 81 24.32 -16.33 1.57
N LYS A 82 24.73 -17.26 0.70
CA LYS A 82 25.28 -16.93 -0.62
C LYS A 82 24.27 -16.27 -1.56
N LEU A 83 23.00 -16.69 -1.52
CA LEU A 83 21.93 -16.05 -2.31
C LEU A 83 21.50 -14.72 -1.69
N LYS A 84 21.53 -14.57 -0.36
CA LYS A 84 21.22 -13.29 0.30
C LYS A 84 22.11 -12.16 -0.22
N TRP A 85 23.40 -12.44 -0.38
CA TRP A 85 24.35 -11.47 -0.90
C TRP A 85 24.01 -11.02 -2.33
N ILE A 86 23.63 -11.96 -3.21
CA ILE A 86 23.20 -11.67 -4.58
C ILE A 86 21.96 -10.77 -4.59
N PHE A 87 20.94 -11.10 -3.81
CA PHE A 87 19.72 -10.28 -3.69
C PHE A 87 20.02 -8.87 -3.15
N TYR A 88 20.97 -8.76 -2.21
CA TYR A 88 21.35 -7.47 -1.63
C TYR A 88 22.07 -6.57 -2.65
N VAL A 89 22.97 -7.14 -3.45
CA VAL A 89 23.67 -6.42 -4.53
C VAL A 89 22.69 -6.02 -5.64
N LEU A 90 21.80 -6.92 -6.06
CA LEU A 90 20.76 -6.62 -7.05
C LEU A 90 19.84 -5.50 -6.58
N GLY A 91 19.39 -5.54 -5.33
CA GLY A 91 18.55 -4.49 -4.75
C GLY A 91 19.23 -3.11 -4.78
N ARG A 92 20.52 -3.04 -4.42
CA ARG A 92 21.28 -1.78 -4.50
C ARG A 92 21.47 -1.29 -5.93
N LEU A 93 21.71 -2.19 -6.88
CA LEU A 93 21.81 -1.82 -8.30
C LEU A 93 20.50 -1.24 -8.84
N ILE A 94 19.35 -1.83 -8.47
CA ILE A 94 18.03 -1.32 -8.85
C ILE A 94 17.82 0.09 -8.27
N ILE A 95 18.17 0.32 -7.00
CA ILE A 95 18.05 1.64 -6.37
C ILE A 95 18.92 2.67 -7.11
N VAL A 96 20.17 2.35 -7.41
CA VAL A 96 21.07 3.25 -8.15
C VAL A 96 20.53 3.55 -9.55
N ALA A 97 20.02 2.54 -10.26
CA ALA A 97 19.42 2.72 -11.58
C ALA A 97 18.17 3.63 -11.54
N VAL A 98 17.30 3.43 -10.55
CA VAL A 98 16.11 4.26 -10.36
C VAL A 98 16.49 5.70 -10.02
N MET A 99 17.49 5.91 -9.15
CA MET A 99 17.98 7.26 -8.85
C MET A 99 18.60 7.94 -10.08
N GLY A 100 19.25 7.19 -10.96
CA GLY A 100 19.80 7.73 -12.22
C GLY A 100 18.77 7.98 -13.31
N ILE A 101 17.59 7.36 -13.25
CA ILE A 101 16.48 7.62 -14.19
C ILE A 101 15.60 8.78 -13.72
N LEU A 102 15.51 9.00 -12.41
CA LEU A 102 14.70 10.06 -11.80
C LEU A 102 15.38 11.44 -11.81
N PHE A 103 16.68 11.50 -12.08
CA PHE A 103 17.45 12.73 -12.31
C PHE A 103 17.70 12.91 -13.81
#